data_AF-A0A285Z0X8-F1
#
_entry.id   AF-A0A285Z0X8-F1
#
_cell.length_a   1.000
_cell.length_b   1.000
_cell.length_c   1.000
_cell.angle_alpha   90.00
_cell.angle_beta   90.00
_cell.angle_gamma   90.00
#
_symmetry.space_group_name_H-M   'P 1'
#
loop_
_entity.id
_entity.type
_entity.pdbx_description
1 polymer ?
#
loop_
_entity_poly.entity_id
_entity_poly.type
_entity_poly.pdbx_seq_one_letter_code
_entity_poly.pdbx_strand_id
1 'polypeptide(L)'
;MNDRVDEEIGALLDGRLDLRRRDELLARLATDDADYDVFADTAAVLREAEEDEPAEKESVAGREAVREAEVVTLATGDSGHEVLAESAAEPRGATGDSPVETASAEGREVARETAVIPLRPRRAMGWRSPAVRTLAAAAVLAAIVVPVVRSRMSGDRWRDPERLYALSSMPGAGLPADWAHHWRQNRGGGGTAENSGVAARVGALHMDMVVSANAGAMNQTADLAARAGALLEGMSGGTPLAAEYKEIVDSTGWSRSTVLERLATVRSYAAEGTEPDYFAAGAWTEAALLAANRHDAAFFGARESRKALARAASLEALSDEGKAAATRLRAVQERGEIPNWASIQDELGKLQEELAR
;
A
#
# COMPACT_ATOMS: atom_id res chain seq x y z
N MET A 1 16.68 -10.10 24.64
CA MET A 1 16.67 -11.07 23.53
C MET A 1 16.75 -12.46 24.10
N ASN A 2 16.29 -13.44 23.34
CA ASN A 2 16.30 -14.84 23.73
C ASN A 2 17.18 -15.54 22.71
N ASP A 3 18.49 -15.56 22.95
CA ASP A 3 19.53 -15.88 21.95
C ASP A 3 19.28 -17.18 21.15
N ARG A 4 18.54 -18.13 21.77
CA ARG A 4 18.07 -19.36 21.14
C ARG A 4 17.05 -19.14 20.01
N VAL A 5 16.14 -18.18 20.16
CA VAL A 5 15.14 -17.81 19.14
C VAL A 5 15.86 -17.25 17.93
N ASP A 6 16.79 -16.34 18.16
CA ASP A 6 17.62 -15.70 17.13
C ASP A 6 18.44 -16.76 16.36
N GLU A 7 19.05 -17.74 17.06
CA GLU A 7 19.74 -18.89 16.44
C GLU A 7 18.79 -19.79 15.63
N GLU A 8 17.60 -20.10 16.17
CA GLU A 8 16.58 -20.91 15.48
C GLU A 8 16.05 -20.19 14.22
N ILE A 9 15.92 -18.87 14.26
CA ILE A 9 15.53 -18.01 13.12
C ILE A 9 16.64 -17.96 12.06
N GLY A 10 17.89 -17.80 12.45
CA GLY A 10 19.03 -17.89 11.51
C GLY A 10 19.08 -19.27 10.82
N ALA A 11 18.95 -20.35 11.61
CA ALA A 11 18.91 -21.70 11.06
C ALA A 11 17.68 -21.97 10.16
N LEU A 12 16.56 -21.29 10.38
CA LEU A 12 15.39 -21.33 9.50
C LEU A 12 15.68 -20.69 8.14
N LEU A 13 16.27 -19.49 8.15
CA LEU A 13 16.58 -18.70 6.95
C LEU A 13 17.68 -19.38 6.11
N ASP A 14 18.69 -19.98 6.75
CA ASP A 14 19.71 -20.79 6.09
C ASP A 14 19.19 -22.15 5.55
N GLY A 15 17.93 -22.52 5.82
CA GLY A 15 17.39 -23.84 5.50
C GLY A 15 18.04 -25.01 6.26
N ARG A 16 18.66 -24.74 7.42
CA ARG A 16 19.36 -25.72 8.28
C ARG A 16 18.44 -26.47 9.24
N LEU A 17 17.21 -26.00 9.45
CA LEU A 17 16.22 -26.71 10.29
C LEU A 17 15.62 -27.94 9.59
N ASP A 18 15.42 -29.01 10.36
CA ASP A 18 14.60 -30.14 9.93
C ASP A 18 13.12 -29.75 9.81
N LEU A 19 12.33 -30.56 9.09
CA LEU A 19 10.91 -30.29 8.84
C LEU A 19 10.10 -30.10 10.12
N ARG A 20 10.35 -30.90 11.16
CA ARG A 20 9.58 -30.83 12.41
C ARG A 20 9.92 -29.56 13.17
N ARG A 21 11.20 -29.22 13.28
CA ARG A 21 11.64 -28.01 13.99
C ARG A 21 11.25 -26.73 13.25
N ARG A 22 11.28 -26.75 11.92
CA ARG A 22 10.74 -25.68 11.07
C ARG A 22 9.25 -25.46 11.33
N ASP A 23 8.45 -26.52 11.30
CA ASP A 23 7.00 -26.40 11.45
C ASP A 23 6.62 -25.99 12.89
N GLU A 24 7.36 -26.44 13.92
CA GLU A 24 7.27 -25.94 15.30
C GLU A 24 7.58 -24.43 15.41
N LEU A 25 8.64 -23.96 14.74
CA LEU A 25 9.05 -22.56 14.75
C LEU A 25 8.06 -21.67 13.99
N LEU A 26 7.58 -22.10 12.82
CA LEU A 26 6.56 -21.39 12.05
C LEU A 26 5.23 -21.26 12.81
N ALA A 27 4.84 -22.30 13.56
CA ALA A 27 3.68 -22.22 14.46
C ALA A 27 3.90 -21.18 15.58
N ARG A 28 5.11 -21.12 16.17
CA ARG A 28 5.47 -20.12 17.20
C ARG A 28 5.42 -18.69 16.63
N LEU A 29 6.06 -18.46 15.48
CA LEU A 29 6.07 -17.18 14.74
C LEU A 29 4.66 -16.71 14.31
N ALA A 30 3.71 -17.63 14.16
CA ALA A 30 2.31 -17.29 13.87
C ALA A 30 1.48 -16.89 15.12
N THR A 31 2.03 -17.09 16.32
CA THR A 31 1.36 -16.83 17.60
C THR A 31 2.04 -15.79 18.48
N ASP A 32 3.32 -15.51 18.25
CA ASP A 32 4.14 -14.58 19.03
C ASP A 32 4.69 -13.47 18.12
N ASP A 33 4.12 -12.27 18.26
CA ASP A 33 4.51 -11.07 17.49
C ASP A 33 5.98 -10.66 17.76
N ALA A 34 6.54 -10.96 18.93
CA ALA A 34 7.91 -10.56 19.27
C ALA A 34 8.94 -11.44 18.55
N ASP A 35 8.72 -12.76 18.55
CA ASP A 35 9.52 -13.71 17.75
C ASP A 35 9.37 -13.40 16.24
N TYR A 36 8.17 -13.01 15.79
CA TYR A 36 7.93 -12.61 14.39
C TYR A 36 8.69 -11.35 13.98
N ASP A 37 8.77 -10.34 14.86
CA ASP A 37 9.54 -9.13 14.58
C ASP A 37 11.05 -9.43 14.49
N VAL A 38 11.60 -10.28 15.38
CA VAL A 38 13.00 -10.74 15.27
C VAL A 38 13.24 -11.48 13.94
N PHE A 39 12.29 -12.32 13.50
CA PHE A 39 12.37 -12.99 12.21
C PHE A 39 12.36 -12.00 11.04
N ALA A 40 11.48 -10.99 11.07
CA ALA A 40 11.38 -9.99 10.02
C ALA A 40 12.63 -9.12 9.91
N ASP A 41 13.20 -8.69 11.05
CA ASP A 41 14.42 -7.90 11.09
C ASP A 41 15.65 -8.72 10.61
N THR A 42 15.77 -9.98 11.06
CA THR A 42 16.88 -10.87 10.63
C THR A 42 16.81 -11.15 9.12
N ALA A 43 15.62 -11.39 8.58
CA ALA A 43 15.41 -11.58 7.15
C ALA A 43 15.67 -10.29 6.33
N ALA A 44 15.48 -9.11 6.92
CA ALA A 44 15.80 -7.84 6.27
C ALA A 44 17.32 -7.63 6.15
N VAL A 45 18.08 -7.97 7.20
CA VAL A 45 19.57 -7.86 7.23
C VAL A 45 20.23 -8.84 6.25
N LEU A 46 19.79 -10.09 6.19
CA LEU A 46 20.35 -11.07 5.24
C LEU A 46 20.20 -10.60 3.78
N ARG A 47 19.05 -10.02 3.44
CA ARG A 47 18.80 -9.47 2.11
C ARG A 47 19.68 -8.24 1.80
N GLU A 48 19.93 -7.37 2.78
CA GLU A 48 20.86 -6.25 2.60
C GLU A 48 22.29 -6.75 2.34
N ALA A 49 22.72 -7.81 3.04
CA ALA A 49 24.01 -8.46 2.79
C ALA A 49 24.10 -9.16 1.41
N GLU A 50 23.00 -9.69 0.88
CA GLU A 50 22.92 -10.22 -0.50
C GLU A 50 22.92 -9.10 -1.56
N GLU A 51 22.30 -7.94 -1.27
CA GLU A 51 22.29 -6.76 -2.15
C GLU A 51 23.68 -6.07 -2.22
N ASP A 52 24.43 -6.10 -1.12
CA ASP A 52 25.79 -5.54 -1.00
C ASP A 52 26.92 -6.49 -1.47
N GLU A 53 26.65 -7.78 -1.73
CA GLU A 53 27.65 -8.68 -2.29
C GLU A 53 28.02 -8.18 -3.70
N PRO A 54 29.23 -7.61 -3.91
CA PRO A 54 29.48 -6.75 -5.05
C PRO A 54 29.61 -7.60 -6.29
N ALA A 55 28.50 -7.76 -7.01
CA ALA A 55 28.31 -8.64 -8.16
C ALA A 55 29.64 -8.88 -8.88
N GLU A 56 30.25 -10.05 -8.62
CA GLU A 56 31.59 -10.37 -9.15
C GLU A 56 31.54 -10.05 -10.63
N LYS A 57 32.39 -9.10 -11.06
CA LYS A 57 32.34 -8.56 -12.43
C LYS A 57 32.84 -9.62 -13.40
N GLU A 58 32.00 -10.63 -13.66
CA GLU A 58 32.19 -11.72 -14.60
C GLU A 58 32.57 -11.06 -15.92
N SER A 59 33.83 -11.20 -16.32
CA SER A 59 34.47 -10.12 -17.07
C SER A 59 33.80 -9.92 -18.44
N VAL A 60 33.13 -8.77 -18.58
CA VAL A 60 32.36 -8.39 -19.78
C VAL A 60 33.25 -8.32 -21.03
N ALA A 61 34.56 -8.24 -20.85
CA ALA A 61 35.60 -8.46 -21.87
C ALA A 61 35.44 -9.77 -22.67
N GLY A 62 34.62 -10.73 -22.23
CA GLY A 62 34.32 -11.96 -22.96
C GLY A 62 33.04 -11.98 -23.82
N ARG A 63 32.18 -10.94 -23.81
CA ARG A 63 30.86 -10.95 -24.51
C ARG A 63 30.74 -10.03 -25.72
N GLU A 64 31.65 -9.09 -25.93
CA GLU A 64 31.59 -8.17 -27.08
C GLU A 64 32.00 -8.86 -28.41
N ALA A 65 32.94 -9.80 -28.36
CA ALA A 65 33.49 -10.52 -29.53
C ALA A 65 32.55 -11.55 -30.21
N VAL A 66 31.27 -11.63 -29.83
CA VAL A 66 30.31 -12.62 -30.38
C VAL A 66 29.14 -11.95 -31.12
N ARG A 67 28.97 -10.63 -31.03
CA ARG A 67 27.82 -9.93 -31.64
C ARG A 67 28.03 -9.40 -33.06
N GLU A 68 29.23 -9.49 -33.62
CA GLU A 68 29.51 -9.04 -35.01
C GLU A 68 29.36 -10.16 -36.08
N ALA A 69 29.13 -11.42 -35.69
CA ALA A 69 29.26 -12.56 -36.61
C ALA A 69 27.97 -13.06 -37.29
N GLU A 70 26.80 -12.52 -36.97
CA GLU A 70 25.52 -13.05 -37.47
C GLU A 70 24.52 -11.95 -37.89
N VAL A 71 24.87 -11.21 -38.96
CA VAL A 71 23.90 -10.42 -39.73
C VAL A 71 23.67 -11.14 -41.06
N VAL A 72 22.74 -12.09 -41.06
CA VAL A 72 22.25 -12.74 -42.28
C VAL A 72 21.24 -11.82 -42.96
N THR A 73 21.53 -11.41 -44.19
CA THR A 73 20.66 -10.59 -45.03
C THR A 73 19.41 -11.36 -45.46
N LEU A 74 18.25 -10.97 -44.92
CA LEU A 74 16.94 -11.38 -45.45
C LEU A 74 16.41 -10.33 -46.43
N ALA A 75 16.13 -10.76 -47.65
CA ALA A 75 15.66 -9.89 -48.72
C ALA A 75 14.21 -9.40 -48.47
N THR A 76 13.97 -8.11 -48.66
CA THR A 76 12.63 -7.52 -48.64
C THR A 76 11.85 -7.90 -49.89
N GLY A 77 10.84 -8.75 -49.70
CA GLY A 77 9.87 -9.12 -50.73
C GLY A 77 8.82 -8.03 -50.94
N ASP A 78 8.65 -7.62 -52.19
CA ASP A 78 7.59 -6.76 -52.69
C ASP A 78 6.19 -7.40 -52.53
N SER A 79 5.23 -6.61 -52.06
CA SER A 79 3.80 -6.83 -52.33
C SER A 79 3.02 -5.55 -52.01
N GLY A 80 2.78 -4.72 -53.02
CA GLY A 80 1.84 -3.60 -52.91
C GLY A 80 0.38 -4.05 -52.78
N HIS A 81 -0.48 -3.18 -52.26
CA HIS A 81 -1.91 -3.20 -52.59
C HIS A 81 -2.48 -1.78 -52.65
N GLU A 82 -3.39 -1.61 -53.60
CA GLU A 82 -3.78 -0.33 -54.19
C GLU A 82 -5.25 0.01 -53.85
N VAL A 83 -5.46 1.24 -53.33
CA VAL A 83 -6.59 2.18 -53.56
C VAL A 83 -8.06 1.71 -53.39
N LEU A 84 -8.81 2.46 -52.56
CA LEU A 84 -10.07 3.22 -52.86
C LEU A 84 -10.66 3.72 -51.51
N ALA A 85 -10.77 5.04 -51.26
CA ALA A 85 -11.97 5.90 -51.46
C ALA A 85 -13.16 5.54 -50.53
N GLU A 86 -14.00 6.42 -49.95
CA GLU A 86 -14.21 7.88 -49.93
C GLU A 86 -15.05 8.22 -48.64
N SER A 87 -15.40 9.43 -48.17
CA SER A 87 -15.26 10.83 -48.63
C SER A 87 -15.40 11.86 -47.47
N ALA A 88 -15.30 13.15 -47.82
CA ALA A 88 -15.87 14.38 -47.21
C ALA A 88 -16.12 14.50 -45.68
N ALA A 89 -15.36 15.38 -45.01
CA ALA A 89 -15.80 16.77 -44.78
C ALA A 89 -14.72 17.66 -44.11
N GLU A 90 -14.18 18.61 -44.89
CA GLU A 90 -13.42 19.81 -44.44
C GLU A 90 -14.41 20.96 -44.09
N PRO A 91 -14.02 22.16 -43.55
CA PRO A 91 -12.68 22.78 -43.59
C PRO A 91 -12.13 23.57 -42.36
N ARG A 92 -10.79 23.64 -42.32
CA ARG A 92 -9.91 24.80 -42.02
C ARG A 92 -9.85 25.48 -40.63
N GLY A 93 -8.62 25.54 -40.10
CA GLY A 93 -8.14 26.56 -39.15
C GLY A 93 -6.61 26.59 -39.01
N ALA A 94 -5.95 27.58 -39.63
CA ALA A 94 -4.58 28.11 -39.41
C ALA A 94 -3.49 27.18 -38.79
N THR A 95 -2.52 26.67 -39.57
CA THR A 95 -1.21 27.30 -39.86
C THR A 95 -0.34 27.71 -38.66
N GLY A 96 0.80 27.04 -38.47
CA GLY A 96 1.90 27.44 -37.59
C GLY A 96 3.19 26.67 -37.92
N ASP A 97 4.11 27.30 -38.64
CA ASP A 97 5.41 26.73 -39.03
C ASP A 97 6.38 26.58 -37.84
N SER A 98 7.21 25.53 -37.87
CA SER A 98 8.62 25.59 -37.44
C SER A 98 9.42 24.39 -38.01
N PRO A 99 10.71 24.57 -38.37
CA PRO A 99 11.42 23.63 -39.24
C PRO A 99 12.18 22.51 -38.51
N VAL A 100 12.41 21.41 -39.22
CA VAL A 100 13.28 20.30 -38.83
C VAL A 100 14.68 20.52 -39.40
N GLU A 101 15.71 20.41 -38.55
CA GLU A 101 17.12 20.47 -38.95
C GLU A 101 17.70 19.05 -39.02
N THR A 102 17.88 18.54 -40.25
CA THR A 102 18.56 17.26 -40.51
C THR A 102 20.03 17.50 -40.85
N ALA A 103 20.95 16.86 -40.13
CA ALA A 103 22.37 16.84 -40.44
C ALA A 103 22.85 15.40 -40.66
N SER A 104 23.31 15.10 -41.88
CA SER A 104 23.96 13.83 -42.26
C SER A 104 25.48 14.01 -42.36
N ALA A 105 26.23 13.02 -41.90
CA ALA A 105 27.63 12.76 -42.28
C ALA A 105 27.93 11.27 -41.95
N GLU A 106 27.95 10.36 -42.91
CA GLU A 106 29.07 10.03 -43.81
C GLU A 106 30.36 9.56 -43.10
N GLY A 107 30.51 8.23 -43.04
CA GLY A 107 31.57 7.54 -43.78
C GLY A 107 33.01 7.55 -43.26
N ARG A 108 33.42 6.42 -42.66
CA ARG A 108 34.75 5.83 -42.94
C ARG A 108 34.83 4.34 -42.57
N GLU A 109 34.79 3.49 -43.57
CA GLU A 109 35.09 2.06 -43.44
C GLU A 109 36.61 1.86 -43.50
N VAL A 110 37.19 1.19 -42.50
CA VAL A 110 38.64 0.91 -42.43
C VAL A 110 38.82 -0.59 -42.21
N ALA A 111 39.08 -1.32 -43.30
CA ALA A 111 39.42 -2.73 -43.21
C ALA A 111 40.72 -2.93 -42.41
N ARG A 112 40.62 -3.66 -41.29
CA ARG A 112 41.79 -4.18 -40.57
C ARG A 112 41.62 -5.66 -40.26
N GLU A 113 42.61 -6.39 -40.75
CA GLU A 113 42.78 -7.84 -40.72
C GLU A 113 42.89 -8.34 -39.26
N THR A 114 41.93 -9.16 -38.82
CA THR A 114 41.90 -9.72 -37.46
C THR A 114 42.59 -11.08 -37.40
N ALA A 115 43.59 -11.19 -36.53
CA ALA A 115 44.34 -12.43 -36.34
C ALA A 115 43.48 -13.51 -35.65
N VAL A 116 43.39 -14.69 -36.26
CA VAL A 116 42.62 -15.83 -35.74
C VAL A 116 43.32 -16.44 -34.52
N ILE A 117 42.82 -16.10 -33.33
CA ILE A 117 43.25 -16.74 -32.07
C ILE A 117 42.46 -18.05 -31.91
N PRO A 118 43.11 -19.23 -31.82
CA PRO A 118 42.40 -20.49 -31.64
C PRO A 118 41.73 -20.56 -30.26
N LEU A 119 40.40 -20.49 -30.24
CA LEU A 119 39.58 -20.64 -29.04
C LEU A 119 39.80 -22.03 -28.42
N ARG A 120 40.44 -22.07 -27.24
CA ARG A 120 40.46 -23.29 -26.42
C ARG A 120 39.02 -23.64 -26.03
N PRO A 121 38.59 -24.91 -26.14
CA PRO A 121 37.24 -25.30 -25.74
C PRO A 121 37.03 -25.03 -24.25
N ARG A 122 36.16 -24.06 -23.93
CA ARG A 122 35.67 -23.84 -22.57
C ARG A 122 34.99 -25.13 -22.10
N ARG A 123 35.52 -25.75 -21.05
CA ARG A 123 34.85 -26.88 -20.37
C ARG A 123 33.48 -26.38 -19.91
N ALA A 124 32.42 -26.98 -20.44
CA ALA A 124 31.05 -26.66 -20.01
C ALA A 124 30.93 -26.97 -18.52
N MET A 125 30.91 -25.91 -17.69
CA MET A 125 30.76 -26.05 -16.25
C MET A 125 29.37 -26.63 -15.98
N GLY A 126 29.30 -27.72 -15.22
CA GLY A 126 28.14 -28.60 -15.21
C GLY A 126 26.93 -28.01 -14.49
N TRP A 127 26.08 -27.25 -15.20
CA TRP A 127 24.73 -26.79 -14.78
C TRP A 127 23.71 -27.94 -14.58
N ARG A 128 24.19 -29.15 -14.25
CA ARG A 128 23.42 -30.36 -14.00
C ARG A 128 23.50 -30.83 -12.55
N SER A 129 24.17 -30.09 -11.65
CA SER A 129 24.04 -30.38 -10.21
C SER A 129 22.60 -30.10 -9.76
N PRO A 130 21.96 -30.99 -8.99
CA PRO A 130 20.59 -30.78 -8.53
C PRO A 130 20.47 -29.54 -7.62
N ALA A 131 21.55 -29.19 -6.88
CA ALA A 131 21.62 -28.02 -6.01
C ALA A 131 21.38 -26.68 -6.75
N VAL A 132 21.92 -26.51 -7.97
CA VAL A 132 21.71 -25.28 -8.76
C VAL A 132 20.25 -25.18 -9.23
N ARG A 133 19.58 -26.32 -9.48
CA ARG A 133 18.16 -26.34 -9.86
C ARG A 133 17.25 -26.03 -8.68
N THR A 134 17.57 -26.51 -7.48
CA THR A 134 16.81 -26.16 -6.27
C THR A 134 16.98 -24.69 -5.90
N LEU A 135 18.19 -24.12 -6.03
CA LEU A 135 18.42 -22.69 -5.81
C LEU A 135 17.67 -21.82 -6.84
N ALA A 136 17.71 -22.16 -8.13
CA ALA A 136 16.96 -21.43 -9.15
C ALA A 136 15.44 -21.48 -8.92
N ALA A 137 14.90 -22.64 -8.49
CA ALA A 137 13.49 -22.77 -8.14
C ALA A 137 13.12 -21.97 -6.87
N ALA A 138 14.00 -21.96 -5.86
CA ALA A 138 13.83 -21.16 -4.65
C ALA A 138 13.88 -19.66 -4.95
N ALA A 139 14.79 -19.19 -5.82
CA ALA A 139 14.88 -17.80 -6.23
C ALA A 139 13.62 -17.33 -7.00
N VAL A 140 13.04 -18.16 -7.86
CA VAL A 140 11.77 -17.84 -8.54
C VAL A 140 10.60 -17.81 -7.55
N LEU A 141 10.56 -18.74 -6.58
CA LEU A 141 9.57 -18.71 -5.50
C LEU A 141 9.73 -17.45 -4.63
N ALA A 142 10.96 -17.08 -4.26
CA ALA A 142 11.25 -15.85 -3.53
C ALA A 142 10.83 -14.62 -4.34
N ALA A 143 11.15 -14.53 -5.63
CA ALA A 143 10.74 -13.41 -6.48
C ALA A 143 9.21 -13.23 -6.61
N ILE A 144 8.42 -14.30 -6.42
CA ILE A 144 6.95 -14.25 -6.43
C ILE A 144 6.38 -14.01 -5.03
N VAL A 145 6.94 -14.65 -4.01
CA VAL A 145 6.45 -14.58 -2.62
C VAL A 145 6.88 -13.29 -1.93
N VAL A 146 8.12 -12.83 -2.15
CA VAL A 146 8.66 -11.62 -1.50
C VAL A 146 7.86 -10.37 -1.83
N PRO A 147 7.40 -10.06 -3.06
CA PRO A 147 6.53 -8.90 -3.29
C PRO A 147 5.18 -8.98 -2.57
N VAL A 148 4.58 -10.18 -2.48
CA VAL A 148 3.28 -10.41 -1.81
C VAL A 148 3.42 -10.40 -0.29
N VAL A 149 4.53 -10.91 0.24
CA VAL A 149 4.86 -10.86 1.67
C VAL A 149 5.32 -9.45 2.04
N ARG A 150 6.07 -8.75 1.19
CA ARG A 150 6.51 -7.36 1.36
C ARG A 150 5.33 -6.41 1.32
N SER A 151 4.37 -6.53 0.39
CA SER A 151 3.15 -5.70 0.44
C SER A 151 2.27 -5.99 1.66
N ARG A 152 2.32 -7.22 2.18
CA ARG A 152 1.70 -7.57 3.47
C ARG A 152 2.51 -7.09 4.68
N MET A 153 3.82 -6.92 4.60
CA MET A 153 4.70 -6.49 5.71
C MET A 153 4.97 -4.98 5.71
N SER A 154 4.83 -4.31 4.56
CA SER A 154 5.23 -2.92 4.35
C SER A 154 4.29 -1.96 5.07
N GLY A 155 4.67 -1.58 6.29
CA GLY A 155 4.37 -0.30 6.95
C GLY A 155 2.91 -0.03 7.33
N ASP A 156 2.02 -0.09 6.35
CA ASP A 156 0.83 0.76 6.23
C ASP A 156 -0.49 0.03 6.52
N ARG A 157 -0.44 -1.16 7.12
CA ARG A 157 -1.63 -1.87 7.63
C ARG A 157 -2.50 -1.02 8.55
N TRP A 158 -1.91 -0.01 9.19
CA TRP A 158 -2.62 0.94 10.06
C TRP A 158 -3.49 1.94 9.28
N ARG A 159 -3.25 2.12 7.97
CA ARG A 159 -4.06 2.94 7.05
C ARG A 159 -5.34 2.25 6.54
N ASP A 160 -5.55 0.99 6.91
CA ASP A 160 -6.64 0.15 6.43
C ASP A 160 -7.84 0.14 7.41
N PRO A 161 -8.97 0.82 7.08
CA PRO A 161 -10.16 0.86 7.94
C PRO A 161 -10.79 -0.52 8.17
N GLU A 162 -10.64 -1.48 7.27
CA GLU A 162 -11.18 -2.84 7.48
C GLU A 162 -10.39 -3.60 8.54
N ARG A 163 -9.06 -3.40 8.59
CA ARG A 163 -8.23 -3.92 9.69
C ARG A 163 -8.56 -3.22 10.99
N LEU A 164 -8.73 -1.90 10.98
CA LEU A 164 -9.14 -1.15 12.17
C LEU A 164 -10.54 -1.54 12.65
N TYR A 165 -11.46 -1.88 11.73
CA TYR A 165 -12.77 -2.46 12.04
C TYR A 165 -12.63 -3.83 12.70
N ALA A 166 -11.83 -4.73 12.10
CA ALA A 166 -11.59 -6.07 12.64
C ALA A 166 -10.92 -6.04 14.03
N LEU A 167 -10.11 -5.01 14.32
CA LEU A 167 -9.49 -4.78 15.63
C LEU A 167 -10.42 -4.14 16.67
N SER A 168 -11.51 -3.47 16.27
CA SER A 168 -12.38 -2.68 17.17
C SER A 168 -13.78 -3.28 17.36
N SER A 169 -14.07 -4.42 16.73
CA SER A 169 -15.44 -4.93 16.59
C SER A 169 -15.62 -6.38 17.00
N MET A 170 -16.51 -6.56 17.99
CA MET A 170 -17.25 -7.81 18.13
C MET A 170 -18.09 -8.04 16.85
N PRO A 171 -18.04 -9.25 16.23
CA PRO A 171 -18.81 -9.53 15.03
C PRO A 171 -20.31 -9.25 15.19
N GLY A 172 -20.87 -8.45 14.29
CA GLY A 172 -22.29 -8.04 14.30
C GLY A 172 -22.61 -6.81 15.15
N ALA A 173 -21.64 -6.23 15.88
CA ALA A 173 -21.85 -4.96 16.57
C ALA A 173 -21.91 -3.78 15.58
N GLY A 174 -23.08 -3.13 15.49
CA GLY A 174 -23.27 -1.91 14.72
C GLY A 174 -22.75 -0.65 15.43
N LEU A 175 -23.07 0.50 14.84
CA LEU A 175 -22.85 1.82 15.46
C LEU A 175 -23.82 2.02 16.65
N PRO A 176 -23.40 2.70 17.72
CA PRO A 176 -24.30 3.14 18.80
C PRO A 176 -25.49 3.97 18.27
N ALA A 177 -26.63 3.91 18.95
CA ALA A 177 -27.87 4.54 18.48
C ALA A 177 -27.78 6.08 18.39
N ASP A 178 -26.93 6.69 19.20
CA ASP A 178 -26.65 8.12 19.27
C ASP A 178 -25.46 8.57 18.39
N TRP A 179 -24.74 7.64 17.75
CA TRP A 179 -23.54 7.92 16.96
C TRP A 179 -23.77 8.94 15.83
N ALA A 180 -24.93 8.85 15.16
CA ALA A 180 -25.33 9.77 14.09
C ALA A 180 -25.61 11.22 14.56
N HIS A 181 -25.74 11.44 15.88
CA HIS A 181 -25.84 12.77 16.49
C HIS A 181 -24.46 13.35 16.84
N HIS A 182 -23.54 12.52 17.38
CA HIS A 182 -22.16 12.88 17.69
C HIS A 182 -21.47 13.57 16.49
N TRP A 183 -21.62 12.97 15.31
CA TRP A 183 -21.14 13.50 14.03
C TRP A 183 -21.52 14.96 13.73
N ARG A 184 -22.72 15.39 14.11
CA ARG A 184 -23.23 16.73 13.77
C ARG A 184 -22.80 17.79 14.78
N GLN A 185 -22.51 17.38 16.02
CA GLN A 185 -22.15 18.28 17.10
C GLN A 185 -20.65 18.59 17.08
N ASN A 186 -19.81 17.55 16.93
CA ASN A 186 -18.38 17.65 17.26
C ASN A 186 -17.45 17.84 16.04
N ARG A 187 -18.00 17.95 14.82
CA ARG A 187 -17.20 17.97 13.57
C ARG A 187 -17.55 19.11 12.60
N GLY A 188 -18.09 20.21 13.14
CA GLY A 188 -18.12 21.54 12.51
C GLY A 188 -18.70 21.62 11.09
N GLY A 189 -20.03 21.57 10.96
CA GLY A 189 -20.73 21.62 9.66
C GLY A 189 -20.84 22.99 8.98
N GLY A 190 -19.91 23.93 9.18
CA GLY A 190 -20.05 25.30 8.66
C GLY A 190 -18.79 26.15 8.49
N GLY A 191 -17.60 25.60 8.70
CA GLY A 191 -16.33 26.27 8.37
C GLY A 191 -15.76 25.76 7.05
N THR A 192 -15.02 26.61 6.32
CA THR A 192 -14.13 26.16 5.25
C THR A 192 -12.94 25.45 5.88
N ALA A 193 -13.06 24.12 6.04
CA ALA A 193 -11.97 23.29 6.52
C ALA A 193 -10.84 23.23 5.50
N GLU A 194 -9.61 23.01 5.97
CA GLU A 194 -8.48 22.72 5.08
C GLU A 194 -8.65 21.33 4.42
N ASN A 195 -7.90 21.07 3.33
CA ASN A 195 -7.99 19.78 2.62
C ASN A 195 -7.66 18.59 3.54
N SER A 196 -6.71 18.78 4.45
CA SER A 196 -6.36 17.88 5.57
C SER A 196 -7.56 17.60 6.48
N GLY A 197 -8.24 18.65 6.94
CA GLY A 197 -9.47 18.58 7.75
C GLY A 197 -10.60 17.84 7.05
N VAL A 198 -10.78 18.06 5.74
CA VAL A 198 -11.75 17.31 4.93
C VAL A 198 -11.34 15.84 4.78
N ALA A 199 -10.05 15.55 4.51
CA ALA A 199 -9.54 14.19 4.39
C ALA A 199 -9.80 13.37 5.66
N ALA A 200 -9.53 13.94 6.85
CA ALA A 200 -9.81 13.29 8.12
C ALA A 200 -11.31 13.04 8.36
N ARG A 201 -12.18 14.01 8.03
CA ARG A 201 -13.64 13.82 8.10
C ARG A 201 -14.11 12.70 7.17
N VAL A 202 -13.62 12.66 5.94
CA VAL A 202 -13.98 11.60 4.97
C VAL A 202 -13.48 10.24 5.43
N GLY A 203 -12.26 10.14 5.97
CA GLY A 203 -11.72 8.91 6.56
C GLY A 203 -12.55 8.39 7.74
N ALA A 204 -13.01 9.27 8.62
CA ALA A 204 -13.90 8.92 9.72
C ALA A 204 -15.28 8.43 9.21
N LEU A 205 -15.88 9.11 8.22
CA LEU A 205 -17.13 8.65 7.59
C LEU A 205 -16.96 7.28 6.93
N HIS A 206 -15.80 7.03 6.32
CA HIS A 206 -15.48 5.76 5.68
C HIS A 206 -15.44 4.62 6.68
N MET A 207 -14.85 4.83 7.86
CA MET A 207 -14.87 3.86 8.94
C MET A 207 -16.31 3.52 9.39
N ASP A 208 -17.16 4.54 9.58
CA ASP A 208 -18.57 4.34 9.92
C ASP A 208 -19.38 3.62 8.83
N MET A 209 -19.06 3.86 7.54
CA MET A 209 -19.64 3.11 6.42
C MET A 209 -19.26 1.63 6.48
N VAL A 210 -17.99 1.30 6.74
CA VAL A 210 -17.53 -0.08 6.91
C VAL A 210 -18.24 -0.76 8.09
N VAL A 211 -18.41 -0.06 9.22
CA VAL A 211 -19.15 -0.60 10.39
C VAL A 211 -20.63 -0.84 10.04
N SER A 212 -21.28 0.16 9.42
CA SER A 212 -22.70 0.11 9.04
C SER A 212 -22.97 -1.01 8.02
N ALA A 213 -22.12 -1.14 7.00
CA ALA A 213 -22.21 -2.20 6.00
C ALA A 213 -22.01 -3.57 6.64
N ASN A 214 -21.05 -3.72 7.57
CA ASN A 214 -20.86 -4.96 8.31
C ASN A 214 -21.99 -5.30 9.29
N ALA A 215 -22.74 -4.31 9.78
CA ALA A 215 -23.96 -4.51 10.56
C ALA A 215 -25.20 -4.80 9.70
N GLY A 216 -25.11 -4.71 8.37
CA GLY A 216 -26.25 -4.86 7.45
C GLY A 216 -27.11 -3.58 7.31
N ALA A 217 -26.68 -2.45 7.87
CA ALA A 217 -27.41 -1.18 7.88
C ALA A 217 -27.19 -0.39 6.57
N MET A 218 -27.66 -0.93 5.44
CA MET A 218 -27.40 -0.36 4.10
C MET A 218 -27.89 1.10 3.97
N ASN A 219 -29.07 1.44 4.50
CA ASN A 219 -29.58 2.81 4.47
C ASN A 219 -28.65 3.79 5.22
N GLN A 220 -28.11 3.37 6.36
CA GLN A 220 -27.16 4.18 7.13
C GLN A 220 -25.81 4.32 6.40
N THR A 221 -25.39 3.27 5.69
CA THR A 221 -24.21 3.30 4.82
C THR A 221 -24.38 4.31 3.69
N ALA A 222 -25.55 4.33 3.03
CA ALA A 222 -25.88 5.32 1.99
C ALA A 222 -25.95 6.76 2.55
N ASP A 223 -26.59 6.97 3.72
CA ASP A 223 -26.63 8.28 4.39
C ASP A 223 -25.23 8.83 4.73
N LEU A 224 -24.29 7.94 5.10
CA LEU A 224 -22.89 8.30 5.37
C LEU A 224 -22.10 8.56 4.08
N ALA A 225 -22.33 7.78 3.03
CA ALA A 225 -21.73 7.99 1.70
C ALA A 225 -22.15 9.34 1.11
N ALA A 226 -23.43 9.70 1.22
CA ALA A 226 -23.94 11.00 0.77
C ALA A 226 -23.25 12.18 1.48
N ARG A 227 -22.95 12.05 2.78
CA ARG A 227 -22.19 13.06 3.54
C ARG A 227 -20.72 13.13 3.11
N ALA A 228 -20.09 12.00 2.82
CA ALA A 228 -18.70 11.96 2.34
C ALA A 228 -18.58 12.61 0.97
N GLY A 229 -19.52 12.32 0.05
CA GLY A 229 -19.61 12.99 -1.24
C GLY A 229 -19.77 14.50 -1.10
N ALA A 230 -20.72 14.97 -0.28
CA ALA A 230 -20.95 16.40 -0.06
C ALA A 230 -19.74 17.16 0.55
N LEU A 231 -18.91 16.50 1.36
CA LEU A 231 -17.64 17.08 1.83
C LEU A 231 -16.62 17.21 0.69
N LEU A 232 -16.51 16.18 -0.16
CA LEU A 232 -15.58 16.14 -1.29
C LEU A 232 -15.96 17.11 -2.42
N GLU A 233 -17.26 17.37 -2.64
CA GLU A 233 -17.73 18.40 -3.59
C GLU A 233 -17.23 19.81 -3.25
N GLY A 234 -16.91 20.09 -1.98
CA GLY A 234 -16.31 21.35 -1.55
C GLY A 234 -14.81 21.46 -1.79
N MET A 235 -14.12 20.36 -2.10
CA MET A 235 -12.67 20.35 -2.35
C MET A 235 -12.34 20.65 -3.82
N SER A 236 -11.25 21.38 -4.04
CA SER A 236 -10.71 21.54 -5.40
C SER A 236 -10.29 20.19 -5.97
N GLY A 237 -10.91 19.78 -7.09
CA GLY A 237 -10.68 18.47 -7.70
C GLY A 237 -11.40 17.29 -7.02
N GLY A 238 -12.22 17.52 -5.99
CA GLY A 238 -12.90 16.44 -5.25
C GLY A 238 -14.14 15.85 -5.95
N THR A 239 -14.65 16.46 -7.02
CA THR A 239 -15.86 16.00 -7.74
C THR A 239 -15.80 14.55 -8.24
N PRO A 240 -14.69 14.04 -8.82
CA PRO A 240 -14.58 12.62 -9.18
C PRO A 240 -14.69 11.69 -7.97
N LEU A 241 -14.09 12.06 -6.83
CA LEU A 241 -14.17 11.29 -5.59
C LEU A 241 -15.58 11.32 -4.99
N ALA A 242 -16.29 12.44 -5.11
CA ALA A 242 -17.69 12.53 -4.70
C ALA A 242 -18.59 11.59 -5.54
N ALA A 243 -18.30 11.43 -6.84
CA ALA A 243 -19.03 10.50 -7.70
C ALA A 243 -18.85 9.03 -7.28
N GLU A 244 -17.67 8.64 -6.79
CA GLU A 244 -17.42 7.30 -6.24
C GLU A 244 -18.32 6.99 -5.03
N TYR A 245 -18.51 7.96 -4.12
CA TYR A 245 -19.46 7.82 -3.00
C TYR A 245 -20.92 7.88 -3.46
N LYS A 246 -21.23 8.70 -4.48
CA LYS A 246 -22.58 8.80 -5.06
C LYS A 246 -23.05 7.45 -5.60
N GLU A 247 -22.19 6.64 -6.20
CA GLU A 247 -22.55 5.31 -6.69
C GLU A 247 -23.05 4.39 -5.55
N ILE A 248 -22.45 4.49 -4.36
CA ILE A 248 -22.92 3.76 -3.17
C ILE A 248 -24.31 4.26 -2.73
N VAL A 249 -24.59 5.56 -2.83
CA VAL A 249 -25.92 6.14 -2.52
C VAL A 249 -26.98 5.68 -3.52
N ASP A 250 -26.65 5.70 -4.81
CA ASP A 250 -27.56 5.32 -5.89
C ASP A 250 -27.72 3.78 -6.00
N SER A 251 -26.92 2.99 -5.25
CA SER A 251 -26.94 1.54 -5.28
C SER A 251 -28.18 0.93 -4.62
N THR A 252 -29.12 0.46 -5.45
CA THR A 252 -30.29 -0.29 -4.98
C THR A 252 -30.08 -1.80 -5.14
N GLY A 253 -30.37 -2.56 -4.08
CA GLY A 253 -30.32 -4.03 -4.10
C GLY A 253 -28.93 -4.66 -4.09
N TRP A 254 -27.85 -3.89 -3.90
CA TRP A 254 -26.51 -4.45 -3.73
C TRP A 254 -26.42 -5.36 -2.50
N SER A 255 -25.62 -6.41 -2.62
CA SER A 255 -25.30 -7.29 -1.49
C SER A 255 -24.33 -6.61 -0.53
N ARG A 256 -24.32 -7.02 0.75
CA ARG A 256 -23.32 -6.55 1.74
C ARG A 256 -21.89 -6.71 1.24
N SER A 257 -21.55 -7.82 0.59
CA SER A 257 -20.22 -8.05 0.02
C SER A 257 -19.90 -7.09 -1.11
N THR A 258 -20.86 -6.77 -1.98
CA THR A 258 -20.69 -5.78 -3.06
C THR A 258 -20.45 -4.39 -2.50
N VAL A 259 -21.19 -3.99 -1.45
CA VAL A 259 -20.98 -2.68 -0.78
C VAL A 259 -19.61 -2.61 -0.12
N LEU A 260 -19.16 -3.67 0.54
CA LEU A 260 -17.82 -3.73 1.16
C LEU A 260 -16.70 -3.69 0.12
N GLU A 261 -16.82 -4.45 -0.98
CA GLU A 261 -15.87 -4.40 -2.10
C GLU A 261 -15.81 -3.01 -2.73
N ARG A 262 -16.95 -2.35 -2.93
CA ARG A 262 -16.97 -0.96 -3.42
C ARG A 262 -16.32 -0.01 -2.43
N LEU A 263 -16.60 -0.11 -1.13
CA LEU A 263 -15.94 0.71 -0.10
C LEU A 263 -14.42 0.52 -0.12
N ALA A 264 -13.93 -0.72 -0.22
CA ALA A 264 -12.48 -1.02 -0.33
C ALA A 264 -11.82 -0.32 -1.53
N THR A 265 -12.54 -0.21 -2.66
CA THR A 265 -12.13 0.54 -3.86
C THR A 265 -12.19 2.05 -3.65
N VAL A 266 -13.32 2.59 -3.17
CA VAL A 266 -13.50 4.04 -2.92
C VAL A 266 -12.49 4.55 -1.90
N ARG A 267 -12.11 3.74 -0.90
CA ARG A 267 -11.02 4.05 0.04
C ARG A 267 -9.72 4.39 -0.67
N SER A 268 -9.28 3.57 -1.62
CA SER A 268 -8.01 3.78 -2.32
C SER A 268 -8.02 5.09 -3.08
N TYR A 269 -9.07 5.35 -3.86
CA TYR A 269 -9.25 6.62 -4.55
C TYR A 269 -9.35 7.82 -3.61
N ALA A 270 -10.11 7.70 -2.51
CA ALA A 270 -10.26 8.78 -1.53
C ALA A 270 -8.95 9.07 -0.79
N ALA A 271 -8.15 8.06 -0.46
CA ALA A 271 -6.84 8.25 0.17
C ALA A 271 -5.86 8.92 -0.81
N GLU A 272 -5.78 8.46 -2.07
CA GLU A 272 -4.89 9.02 -3.10
C GLU A 272 -5.29 10.44 -3.54
N GLY A 273 -6.59 10.71 -3.64
CA GLY A 273 -7.13 12.00 -4.09
C GLY A 273 -7.39 13.01 -2.98
N THR A 274 -7.10 12.67 -1.72
CA THR A 274 -7.06 13.61 -0.58
C THR A 274 -5.68 13.58 0.07
N GLU A 275 -5.58 13.66 1.39
CA GLU A 275 -4.31 13.54 2.12
C GLU A 275 -4.29 12.18 2.85
N PRO A 276 -3.53 11.16 2.36
CA PRO A 276 -3.65 9.78 2.82
C PRO A 276 -3.44 9.60 4.33
N ASP A 277 -2.52 10.39 4.91
CA ASP A 277 -2.21 10.34 6.35
C ASP A 277 -3.33 10.94 7.22
N TYR A 278 -3.99 12.02 6.79
CA TYR A 278 -5.13 12.60 7.49
C TYR A 278 -6.37 11.72 7.36
N PHE A 279 -6.63 11.18 6.15
CA PHE A 279 -7.68 10.18 5.93
C PHE A 279 -7.51 8.98 6.88
N ALA A 280 -6.31 8.43 6.96
CA ALA A 280 -6.02 7.30 7.85
C ALA A 280 -6.13 7.65 9.34
N ALA A 281 -5.70 8.85 9.76
CA ALA A 281 -5.87 9.34 11.13
C ALA A 281 -7.35 9.56 11.50
N GLY A 282 -8.17 10.04 10.56
CA GLY A 282 -9.62 10.14 10.69
C GLY A 282 -10.30 8.79 10.86
N ALA A 283 -9.95 7.81 10.01
CA ALA A 283 -10.46 6.45 10.14
C ALA A 283 -10.04 5.78 11.46
N TRP A 284 -8.80 5.98 11.90
CA TRP A 284 -8.31 5.45 13.18
C TRP A 284 -8.97 6.10 14.39
N THR A 285 -9.16 7.42 14.41
CA THR A 285 -9.85 8.08 15.53
C THR A 285 -11.29 7.60 15.68
N GLU A 286 -12.00 7.33 14.57
CA GLU A 286 -13.33 6.74 14.62
C GLU A 286 -13.32 5.30 15.18
N ALA A 287 -12.42 4.45 14.70
CA ALA A 287 -12.25 3.09 15.20
C ALA A 287 -11.89 3.08 16.69
N ALA A 288 -11.05 4.02 17.14
CA ALA A 288 -10.66 4.20 18.53
C ALA A 288 -11.83 4.68 19.40
N LEU A 289 -12.68 5.59 18.91
CA LEU A 289 -13.89 6.01 19.62
C LEU A 289 -14.88 4.85 19.78
N LEU A 290 -15.07 4.03 18.74
CA LEU A 290 -15.90 2.83 18.79
C LEU A 290 -15.35 1.80 19.78
N ALA A 291 -14.04 1.55 19.76
CA ALA A 291 -13.37 0.70 20.73
C ALA A 291 -13.51 1.23 22.17
N ALA A 292 -13.33 2.54 22.38
CA ALA A 292 -13.48 3.17 23.69
C ALA A 292 -14.93 3.10 24.21
N ASN A 293 -15.93 3.29 23.35
CA ASN A 293 -17.36 3.11 23.70
C ASN A 293 -17.68 1.66 24.10
N ARG A 294 -16.99 0.69 23.49
CA ARG A 294 -17.11 -0.76 23.76
C ARG A 294 -16.22 -1.24 24.92
N HIS A 295 -15.42 -0.36 25.52
CA HIS A 295 -14.38 -0.69 26.51
C HIS A 295 -13.37 -1.76 26.01
N ASP A 296 -13.06 -1.75 24.72
CA ASP A 296 -12.13 -2.70 24.10
C ASP A 296 -10.67 -2.27 24.32
N ALA A 297 -10.02 -2.85 25.33
CA ALA A 297 -8.62 -2.59 25.64
C ALA A 297 -7.65 -3.22 24.63
N ALA A 298 -8.06 -4.28 23.92
CA ALA A 298 -7.20 -4.98 22.97
C ALA A 298 -6.90 -4.10 21.75
N PHE A 299 -7.89 -3.33 21.28
CA PHE A 299 -7.70 -2.33 20.24
C PHE A 299 -6.57 -1.33 20.58
N PHE A 300 -6.45 -0.88 21.83
CA PHE A 300 -5.43 0.10 22.23
C PHE A 300 -4.04 -0.54 22.44
N GLY A 301 -3.96 -1.83 22.77
CA GLY A 301 -2.70 -2.59 22.81
C GLY A 301 -2.17 -2.98 21.43
N ALA A 302 -3.06 -3.12 20.44
CA ALA A 302 -2.72 -3.57 19.09
C ALA A 302 -1.62 -2.72 18.43
N ARG A 303 -0.70 -3.40 17.74
CA ARG A 303 0.48 -2.77 17.10
C ARG A 303 0.08 -1.75 16.04
N GLU A 304 -0.91 -2.07 15.21
CA GLU A 304 -1.48 -1.18 14.20
C GLU A 304 -2.06 0.09 14.83
N SER A 305 -2.76 -0.03 15.96
CA SER A 305 -3.36 1.11 16.67
C SER A 305 -2.31 2.04 17.30
N ARG A 306 -1.25 1.46 17.89
CA ARG A 306 -0.08 2.22 18.37
C ARG A 306 0.65 2.92 17.23
N LYS A 307 0.80 2.28 16.06
CA LYS A 307 1.40 2.89 14.85
C LYS A 307 0.54 4.03 14.30
N ALA A 308 -0.77 3.84 14.20
CA ALA A 308 -1.70 4.87 13.75
C ALA A 308 -1.67 6.12 14.65
N LEU A 309 -1.73 5.95 15.97
CA LEU A 309 -1.64 7.07 16.92
C LEU A 309 -0.28 7.77 16.83
N ALA A 310 0.83 7.02 16.73
CA ALA A 310 2.15 7.61 16.56
C ALA A 310 2.26 8.42 15.25
N ARG A 311 1.63 7.97 14.16
CA ARG A 311 1.58 8.73 12.91
C ARG A 311 0.68 9.96 13.03
N ALA A 312 -0.51 9.84 13.62
CA ALA A 312 -1.42 10.97 13.85
C ALA A 312 -0.75 12.08 14.69
N ALA A 313 0.01 11.71 15.73
CA ALA A 313 0.80 12.65 16.53
C ALA A 313 1.93 13.35 15.75
N SER A 314 2.35 12.80 14.60
CA SER A 314 3.42 13.32 13.74
C SER A 314 2.94 14.19 12.57
N LEU A 315 1.62 14.42 12.46
CA LEU A 315 1.06 15.24 11.38
C LEU A 315 1.43 16.71 11.56
N GLU A 316 1.90 17.35 10.49
CA GLU A 316 2.52 18.67 10.54
C GLU A 316 1.52 19.75 10.96
N ALA A 317 0.39 19.84 10.26
CA ALA A 317 -0.68 20.82 10.52
C ALA A 317 -1.60 20.47 11.71
N LEU A 318 -1.37 19.37 12.43
CA LEU A 318 -2.09 19.11 13.68
C LEU A 318 -1.69 20.17 14.72
N SER A 319 -2.67 20.78 15.38
CA SER A 319 -2.44 21.81 16.40
C SER A 319 -1.66 21.28 17.61
N ASP A 320 -1.12 22.18 18.43
CA ASP A 320 -0.46 21.82 19.69
C ASP A 320 -1.42 21.09 20.66
N GLU A 321 -2.72 21.44 20.64
CA GLU A 321 -3.75 20.75 21.42
C GLU A 321 -3.98 19.32 20.92
N GLY A 322 -4.06 19.12 19.61
CA GLY A 322 -4.18 17.79 19.00
C GLY A 322 -2.94 16.92 19.27
N LYS A 323 -1.74 17.48 19.11
CA LYS A 323 -0.46 16.82 19.45
C LYS A 323 -0.39 16.45 20.93
N ALA A 324 -0.89 17.31 21.82
CA ALA A 324 -0.96 17.02 23.25
C ALA A 324 -1.99 15.93 23.59
N ALA A 325 -3.17 15.93 22.95
CA ALA A 325 -4.18 14.87 23.10
C ALA A 325 -3.63 13.51 22.63
N ALA A 326 -3.01 13.47 21.45
CA ALA A 326 -2.37 12.26 20.93
C ALA A 326 -1.25 11.74 21.87
N THR A 327 -0.47 12.64 22.47
CA THR A 327 0.55 12.30 23.46
C THR A 327 -0.05 11.72 24.74
N ARG A 328 -1.17 12.25 25.24
CA ARG A 328 -1.89 11.71 26.41
C ARG A 328 -2.47 10.33 26.14
N LEU A 329 -3.07 10.12 24.96
CA LEU A 329 -3.55 8.80 24.50
C LEU A 329 -2.40 7.78 24.40
N ARG A 330 -1.23 8.19 23.88
CA ARG A 330 -0.05 7.33 23.77
C ARG A 330 0.47 6.92 25.15
N ALA A 331 0.51 7.84 26.11
CA ALA A 331 0.86 7.55 27.49
C ALA A 331 -0.16 6.64 28.21
N VAL A 332 -1.39 6.48 27.70
CA VAL A 332 -2.32 5.43 28.16
C VAL A 332 -1.97 4.09 27.52
N GLN A 333 -1.75 4.03 26.19
CA GLN A 333 -1.34 2.80 25.50
C GLN A 333 -0.03 2.21 26.06
N GLU A 334 0.98 3.05 26.33
CA GLU A 334 2.30 2.61 26.83
C GLU A 334 2.25 2.06 28.26
N ARG A 335 1.22 2.39 29.06
CA ARG A 335 1.03 1.83 30.41
C ARG A 335 0.36 0.46 30.40
N GLY A 336 -0.30 0.05 29.31
CA GLY A 336 -1.05 -1.21 29.21
C GLY A 336 -2.34 -1.28 30.05
N GLU A 337 -2.51 -0.39 31.03
CA GLU A 337 -3.71 -0.23 31.83
C GLU A 337 -4.54 0.97 31.35
N ILE A 338 -5.84 0.78 31.15
CA ILE A 338 -6.77 1.86 30.79
C ILE A 338 -7.43 2.40 32.06
N PRO A 339 -7.05 3.60 32.55
CA PRO A 339 -7.45 4.07 33.87
C PRO A 339 -8.88 4.64 33.89
N ASN A 340 -9.35 5.18 32.76
CA ASN A 340 -10.66 5.81 32.64
C ASN A 340 -11.09 5.92 31.17
N TRP A 341 -12.14 5.20 30.78
CA TRP A 341 -12.70 5.21 29.43
C TRP A 341 -13.26 6.57 29.00
N ALA A 342 -13.91 7.30 29.91
CA ALA A 342 -14.43 8.64 29.61
C ALA A 342 -13.29 9.63 29.30
N SER A 343 -12.13 9.47 29.95
CA SER A 343 -10.93 10.27 29.64
C SER A 343 -10.35 9.92 28.27
N ILE A 344 -10.37 8.64 27.85
CA ILE A 344 -9.96 8.27 26.49
C ILE A 344 -10.91 8.87 25.45
N GLN A 345 -12.22 8.82 25.69
CA GLN A 345 -13.22 9.39 24.79
C GLN A 345 -13.08 10.90 24.63
N ASP A 346 -12.84 11.64 25.72
CA ASP A 346 -12.59 13.09 25.71
C ASP A 346 -11.32 13.45 24.91
N GLU A 347 -10.22 12.73 25.11
CA GLU A 347 -8.97 12.95 24.38
C GLU A 347 -9.07 12.56 22.88
N LEU A 348 -9.80 11.49 22.57
CA LEU A 348 -10.10 11.13 21.18
C LEU A 348 -11.01 12.14 20.49
N GLY A 349 -12.01 12.68 21.22
CA GLY A 349 -12.89 13.75 20.73
C GLY A 349 -12.10 15.00 20.37
N LYS A 350 -11.20 15.45 21.26
CA LYS A 350 -10.27 16.56 21.01
C LYS A 350 -9.37 16.29 19.81
N LEU A 351 -8.68 15.15 19.78
CA LEU A 351 -7.80 14.80 18.67
C LEU A 351 -8.55 14.79 17.33
N GLN A 352 -9.79 14.29 17.32
CA GLN A 352 -10.62 14.26 16.13
C GLN A 352 -11.14 15.64 15.72
N GLU A 353 -11.48 16.51 16.67
CA GLU A 353 -11.84 17.90 16.37
C GLU A 353 -10.65 18.64 15.74
N GLU A 354 -9.45 18.51 16.30
CA GLU A 354 -8.22 19.14 15.79
C GLU A 354 -7.77 18.54 14.45
N LEU A 355 -7.99 17.25 14.20
CA LEU A 355 -7.78 16.63 12.88
C LEU A 355 -8.78 17.11 11.82
N ALA A 356 -9.94 17.63 12.23
CA ALA A 356 -11.06 17.97 11.34
C ALA A 356 -11.17 19.47 11.05
N ARG A 357 -10.34 20.33 11.64
CA ARG A 357 -10.30 21.77 11.35
C ARG A 357 -9.63 22.04 10.00
#